data_AF-A0A848D6L8-F1
#
_entry.id   AF-A0A848D6L8-F1
#
_cell.length_a   1.000
_cell.length_b   1.000
_cell.length_c   1.000
_cell.angle_alpha   90.00
_cell.angle_beta   90.00
_cell.angle_gamma   90.00
#
_symmetry.space_group_name_H-M   'P 1'
#
loop_
_entity.id
_entity.type
_entity.pdbx_description
1 polymer ?
#
loop_
_entity_poly.entity_id
_entity_poly.type
_entity_poly.pdbx_seq_one_letter_code
_entity_poly.pdbx_strand_id
1 'polypeptide(L)'
;MQSGEQMLSIAGLHADYDFQSIGNYCPSMTADQYTFAAYCEKKTDTVFVNTGHEAYPYIVRSPQYLDELRHEIAHYLVYSRCDTAAPPLHTETEGMANSYAVMYLGANRDTLNSTGASFPAYAMNEQTDQAAASAHAGTCVVD
;
A
#
# COMPACT_ATOMS: atom_id res chain seq x y z
N MET A 1 0.75 22.16 2.31
CA MET A 1 1.10 20.75 2.08
C MET A 1 0.26 19.94 3.05
N GLN A 2 -0.49 18.93 2.59
CA GLN A 2 -1.10 17.97 3.52
C GLN A 2 0.02 17.10 4.08
N SER A 3 0.01 16.82 5.39
CA SER A 3 0.91 15.80 5.95
C SER A 3 0.41 14.40 5.55
N GLY A 4 1.27 13.39 5.62
CA GLY A 4 0.88 12.00 5.33
C GLY A 4 -0.28 11.53 6.23
N GLU A 5 -0.28 11.96 7.49
CA GLU A 5 -1.32 11.65 8.46
C GLU A 5 -2.65 12.32 8.12
N GLN A 6 -2.63 13.53 7.56
CA GLN A 6 -3.84 14.18 7.06
C GLN A 6 -4.44 13.39 5.88
N MET A 7 -3.60 12.87 4.99
CA MET A 7 -4.04 12.05 3.86
C MET A 7 -4.66 10.73 4.33
N LEU A 8 -4.05 10.05 5.30
CA LEU A 8 -4.63 8.86 5.94
C LEU A 8 -5.99 9.19 6.58
N SER A 9 -6.07 10.30 7.32
CA SER A 9 -7.30 10.73 7.98
C SER A 9 -8.45 10.98 7.00
N ILE A 10 -8.17 11.53 5.81
CA ILE A 10 -9.19 11.70 4.75
C ILE A 10 -9.71 10.35 4.25
N ALA A 11 -8.88 9.31 4.21
CA ALA A 11 -9.28 7.96 3.86
C ALA A 11 -9.98 7.20 5.02
N GLY A 12 -10.09 7.82 6.21
CA GLY A 12 -10.61 7.17 7.42
C GLY A 12 -9.59 6.30 8.15
N LEU A 13 -8.30 6.47 7.86
CA LEU A 13 -7.18 5.73 8.44
C LEU A 13 -6.36 6.61 9.38
N HIS A 14 -5.50 5.99 10.18
CA HIS A 14 -4.47 6.68 10.96
C HIS A 14 -3.11 5.99 10.85
N ALA A 15 -2.04 6.75 11.10
CA ALA A 15 -0.69 6.19 11.18
C ALA A 15 -0.44 5.60 12.57
N ASP A 16 0.17 4.42 12.61
CA ASP A 16 0.76 3.82 13.80
C ASP A 16 2.26 3.64 13.58
N TYR A 17 3.08 4.15 14.48
CA TYR A 17 4.54 4.11 14.33
C TYR A 17 5.18 2.94 15.11
N ASP A 18 4.38 2.11 15.79
CA ASP A 18 4.84 0.87 16.43
C ASP A 18 4.88 -0.30 15.42
N PHE A 19 5.75 -0.17 14.42
CA PHE A 19 5.94 -1.20 13.39
C PHE A 19 6.51 -2.51 13.98
N GLN A 20 7.15 -2.47 15.15
CA GLN A 20 7.64 -3.67 15.84
C GLN A 20 6.51 -4.62 16.24
N SER A 21 5.31 -4.08 16.46
CA SER A 21 4.13 -4.87 16.82
C SER A 21 3.38 -5.47 15.62
N ILE A 22 3.80 -5.20 14.38
CA ILE A 22 3.03 -5.51 13.16
C ILE A 22 2.66 -6.99 13.04
N GLY A 23 3.52 -7.91 13.48
CA GLY A 23 3.28 -9.36 13.42
C GLY A 23 2.04 -9.82 14.19
N ASN A 24 1.55 -9.01 15.15
CA ASN A 24 0.29 -9.28 15.85
C ASN A 24 -0.94 -9.11 14.93
N TYR A 25 -0.81 -8.30 13.87
CA TYR A 25 -1.90 -7.90 12.96
C TYR A 25 -1.71 -8.45 11.55
N CYS A 26 -0.48 -8.51 11.06
CA CYS A 26 -0.08 -9.20 9.82
C CYS A 26 0.86 -10.37 10.17
N PRO A 27 0.34 -11.59 10.43
CA PRO A 27 1.16 -12.70 10.92
C PRO A 27 2.28 -13.17 9.96
N SER A 28 2.16 -12.86 8.67
CA SER A 28 3.19 -13.13 7.65
C SER A 28 4.31 -12.09 7.63
N MET A 29 4.15 -10.97 8.35
CA MET A 29 5.11 -9.87 8.39
C MET A 29 5.83 -9.84 9.72
N THR A 30 7.13 -9.55 9.64
CA THR A 30 7.96 -9.17 10.78
C THR A 30 8.54 -7.80 10.50
N ALA A 31 8.78 -7.00 11.55
CA ALA A 31 9.49 -5.74 11.37
C ALA A 31 10.87 -6.00 10.74
N ASP A 32 11.12 -5.39 9.59
CA ASP A 32 12.40 -5.44 8.90
C ASP A 32 12.88 -4.01 8.56
N GLN A 33 13.98 -3.89 7.81
CA GLN A 33 14.56 -2.60 7.44
C GLN A 33 14.14 -2.10 6.05
N TYR A 34 13.32 -2.86 5.32
CA TYR A 34 12.99 -2.66 3.90
C TYR A 34 11.52 -2.27 3.66
N THR A 35 10.59 -2.73 4.49
CA THR A 35 9.20 -2.30 4.43
C THR A 35 9.06 -0.92 5.04
N PHE A 36 8.66 0.07 4.26
CA PHE A 36 8.50 1.44 4.75
C PHE A 36 7.17 1.65 5.49
N ALA A 37 6.08 1.11 4.96
CA ALA A 37 4.76 1.14 5.58
C ALA A 37 3.99 -0.15 5.26
N ALA A 38 2.89 -0.39 5.97
CA ALA A 38 2.04 -1.56 5.74
C ALA A 38 0.62 -1.37 6.28
N TYR A 39 -0.38 -1.76 5.49
CA TYR A 39 -1.76 -1.98 5.91
C TYR A 39 -1.98 -3.45 6.34
N CYS A 40 -2.73 -3.66 7.43
CA CYS A 40 -3.07 -5.00 7.92
C CYS A 40 -4.58 -5.20 8.06
N GLU A 41 -5.13 -6.26 7.45
CA GLU A 41 -6.56 -6.59 7.51
C GLU A 41 -7.08 -6.86 8.94
N LYS A 42 -6.21 -7.22 9.90
CA LYS A 42 -6.62 -7.39 11.31
C LYS A 42 -6.67 -6.08 12.11
N LYS A 43 -6.24 -4.96 11.53
CA LYS A 43 -6.31 -3.61 12.10
C LYS A 43 -6.67 -2.62 10.99
N THR A 44 -7.90 -2.74 10.50
CA THR A 44 -8.40 -2.15 9.24
C THR A 44 -8.45 -0.63 9.20
N ASP A 45 -8.27 0.05 10.33
CA ASP A 45 -8.28 1.51 10.44
C ASP A 45 -6.86 2.12 10.49
N THR A 46 -5.83 1.29 10.32
CA THR A 46 -4.43 1.64 10.61
C THR A 46 -3.49 1.35 9.44
N VAL A 47 -2.58 2.28 9.18
CA VAL A 47 -1.36 2.05 8.40
C VAL A 47 -0.17 2.12 9.35
N PHE A 48 0.60 1.05 9.43
CA PHE A 48 1.84 1.01 10.20
C PHE A 48 2.95 1.68 9.41
N VAL A 49 3.67 2.62 10.02
CA VAL A 49 4.80 3.33 9.42
C VAL A 49 6.09 2.89 10.11
N ASN A 50 7.03 2.34 9.34
CA ASN A 50 8.27 1.79 9.86
C ASN A 50 9.34 2.88 10.04
N THR A 51 9.42 3.41 11.26
CA THR A 51 10.48 4.37 11.64
C THR A 51 11.89 3.74 11.67
N GLY A 52 11.98 2.41 11.65
CA GLY A 52 13.23 1.65 11.58
C GLY A 52 13.73 1.38 10.15
N HIS A 53 12.97 1.76 9.12
CA HIS A 53 13.41 1.66 7.72
C HIS A 53 14.66 2.51 7.48
N GLU A 54 15.66 1.98 6.76
CA GLU A 54 16.98 2.62 6.62
C GLU A 54 16.90 4.05 6.05
N ALA A 55 15.99 4.27 5.11
CA ALA A 55 15.78 5.57 4.46
C ALA A 55 14.68 6.42 5.11
N TYR A 56 14.11 6.02 6.26
CA TYR A 56 12.99 6.73 6.90
C TYR A 56 13.22 8.25 7.05
N PRO A 57 14.39 8.74 7.55
CA PRO A 57 14.63 10.17 7.72
C PRO A 57 14.55 10.99 6.42
N TYR A 58 14.78 10.34 5.27
CA TYR A 58 14.77 10.95 3.95
C TYR A 58 13.40 10.84 3.29
N ILE A 59 12.78 9.66 3.33
CA ILE A 59 11.47 9.40 2.71
C ILE A 59 10.40 10.30 3.33
N VAL A 60 10.33 10.39 4.66
CA VAL A 60 9.28 11.14 5.38
C VAL A 60 9.26 12.66 5.05
N ARG A 61 10.34 13.17 4.45
CA ARG A 61 10.50 14.59 4.07
C ARG A 61 10.34 14.83 2.56
N SER A 62 10.08 13.78 1.79
CA SER A 62 9.98 13.86 0.34
C SER A 62 8.56 13.51 -0.12
N PRO A 63 8.20 13.81 -1.38
CA PRO A 63 6.93 13.36 -1.96
C PRO A 63 6.74 11.85 -1.91
N GLN A 64 7.83 11.06 -1.84
CA GLN A 64 7.75 9.61 -1.75
C GLN A 64 6.92 9.16 -0.55
N TYR A 65 7.00 9.85 0.59
CA TYR A 65 6.17 9.50 1.74
C TYR A 65 4.67 9.46 1.41
N LEU A 66 4.19 10.41 0.62
CA LEU A 66 2.79 10.45 0.22
C LEU A 66 2.46 9.33 -0.76
N ASP A 67 3.38 8.97 -1.65
CA ASP A 67 3.18 7.89 -2.62
C ASP A 67 3.16 6.50 -1.93
N GLU A 68 4.07 6.25 -0.98
CA GLU A 68 4.07 5.02 -0.16
C GLU A 68 2.76 4.90 0.65
N LEU A 69 2.28 6.00 1.25
CA LEU A 69 1.02 5.97 1.98
C LEU A 69 -0.19 5.78 1.06
N ARG A 70 -0.16 6.29 -0.19
CA ARG A 70 -1.20 6.00 -1.18
C ARG A 70 -1.23 4.53 -1.57
N HIS A 71 -0.07 3.89 -1.65
CA HIS A 71 0.01 2.44 -1.82
C HIS A 71 -0.73 1.71 -0.69
N GLU A 72 -0.48 2.06 0.57
CA GLU A 72 -1.19 1.42 1.70
C GLU A 72 -2.70 1.74 1.73
N ILE A 73 -3.08 2.97 1.35
CA ILE A 73 -4.49 3.33 1.17
C ILE A 73 -5.12 2.46 0.06
N ALA A 74 -4.37 2.10 -0.99
CA ALA A 74 -4.88 1.23 -2.03
C ALA A 74 -5.21 -0.17 -1.51
N HIS A 75 -4.34 -0.78 -0.69
CA HIS A 75 -4.64 -2.07 -0.01
C HIS A 75 -5.92 -1.98 0.82
N TYR A 76 -6.07 -0.92 1.61
CA TYR A 76 -7.30 -0.68 2.38
C TYR A 76 -8.53 -0.56 1.48
N LEU A 77 -8.43 0.19 0.38
CA LEU A 77 -9.56 0.42 -0.53
C LEU A 77 -9.96 -0.85 -1.29
N VAL A 78 -8.99 -1.68 -1.66
CA VAL A 78 -9.26 -3.02 -2.20
C VAL A 78 -9.97 -3.87 -1.15
N TYR A 79 -9.43 -3.93 0.07
CA TYR A 79 -10.06 -4.65 1.19
C TYR A 79 -11.51 -4.21 1.43
N SER A 80 -11.78 -2.90 1.47
CA SER A 80 -13.13 -2.37 1.69
C SER A 80 -14.16 -2.75 0.61
N ARG A 81 -13.69 -3.13 -0.58
CA ARG A 81 -14.53 -3.50 -1.74
C ARG A 81 -14.62 -5.01 -1.92
N CYS A 82 -13.56 -5.72 -1.55
CA CYS A 82 -13.36 -7.13 -1.88
C CYS A 82 -13.34 -8.05 -0.67
N ASP A 83 -13.47 -7.51 0.55
CA ASP A 83 -13.32 -8.22 1.83
C ASP A 83 -11.94 -8.90 2.02
N THR A 84 -10.98 -8.58 1.15
CA THR A 84 -9.56 -8.96 1.21
C THR A 84 -8.71 -7.98 0.41
N ALA A 85 -7.47 -7.72 0.83
CA ALA A 85 -6.46 -6.96 0.11
C ALA A 85 -5.80 -7.78 -1.02
N ALA A 86 -5.93 -9.11 -1.00
CA ALA A 86 -5.41 -10.03 -2.02
C ALA A 86 -6.54 -10.80 -2.73
N PRO A 87 -7.46 -10.10 -3.44
CA PRO A 87 -8.55 -10.75 -4.16
C PRO A 87 -7.99 -11.72 -5.23
N PRO A 88 -8.70 -12.81 -5.55
CA PRO A 88 -8.27 -13.81 -6.54
C PRO A 88 -8.42 -13.28 -7.98
N LEU A 89 -7.63 -12.25 -8.30
CA LEU A 89 -7.51 -11.60 -9.61
C LEU A 89 -6.27 -12.10 -10.39
N HIS A 90 -5.66 -13.18 -9.92
CA HIS A 90 -4.50 -13.84 -10.54
C HIS A 90 -3.30 -12.93 -10.81
N THR A 91 -3.08 -11.90 -9.98
CA THR A 91 -1.96 -10.96 -10.13
C THR A 91 -1.19 -10.79 -8.81
N GLU A 92 -0.07 -10.08 -8.87
CA GLU A 92 0.70 -9.70 -7.69
C GLU A 92 -0.03 -8.61 -6.89
N THR A 93 -0.27 -8.86 -5.61
CA THR A 93 -1.02 -7.95 -4.72
C THR A 93 -0.34 -6.58 -4.59
N GLU A 94 0.98 -6.55 -4.45
CA GLU A 94 1.75 -5.31 -4.31
C GLU A 94 1.77 -4.48 -5.60
N GLY A 95 1.93 -5.14 -6.75
CA GLY A 95 1.86 -4.51 -8.06
C GLY A 95 0.46 -3.95 -8.34
N MET A 96 -0.59 -4.66 -7.95
CA MET A 96 -1.97 -4.18 -8.02
C MET A 96 -2.19 -2.95 -7.13
N ALA A 97 -1.68 -2.92 -5.90
CA ALA A 97 -1.77 -1.75 -5.03
C ALA A 97 -1.02 -0.53 -5.60
N ASN A 98 0.17 -0.74 -6.18
CA ASN A 98 0.88 0.30 -6.93
C ASN A 98 0.05 0.84 -8.10
N SER A 99 -0.50 -0.04 -8.94
CA SER A 99 -1.38 0.33 -10.07
C SER A 99 -2.59 1.14 -9.58
N TYR A 100 -3.26 0.67 -8.52
CA TYR A 100 -4.42 1.35 -7.95
C TYR A 100 -4.04 2.74 -7.40
N ALA A 101 -2.93 2.87 -6.68
CA ALA A 101 -2.46 4.12 -6.13
C ALA A 101 -2.17 5.17 -7.22
N VAL A 102 -1.56 4.75 -8.33
CA VAL A 102 -1.31 5.62 -9.49
C VAL A 102 -2.62 6.00 -10.18
N MET A 103 -3.48 5.03 -10.47
CA MET A 103 -4.69 5.23 -11.26
C MET A 103 -5.77 6.05 -10.55
N TYR A 104 -5.91 5.87 -9.23
CA TYR A 104 -7.08 6.39 -8.49
C TYR A 104 -6.73 7.32 -7.33
N LEU A 105 -5.49 7.31 -6.84
CA LEU A 105 -5.07 8.09 -5.66
C LEU A 105 -4.05 9.19 -5.99
N GLY A 106 -3.60 9.27 -7.25
CA GLY A 106 -2.68 10.29 -7.72
C GLY A 106 -1.24 10.08 -7.26
N ALA A 107 -0.84 8.83 -6.99
CA ALA A 107 0.56 8.51 -6.70
C ALA A 107 1.44 8.73 -7.95
N ASN A 108 2.69 9.12 -7.74
CA ASN A 108 3.65 9.22 -8.83
C ASN A 108 4.14 7.82 -9.26
N ARG A 109 3.95 7.48 -10.54
CA ARG A 109 4.34 6.18 -11.11
C ARG A 109 5.84 5.92 -11.02
N ASP A 110 6.68 6.93 -11.23
CA ASP A 110 8.14 6.78 -11.21
C ASP A 110 8.64 6.51 -9.79
N THR A 111 8.03 7.15 -8.79
CA THR A 111 8.32 6.87 -7.37
C THR A 111 8.10 5.39 -7.06
N LEU A 112 6.90 4.87 -7.32
CA LEU A 112 6.54 3.50 -6.95
C LEU A 112 7.25 2.43 -7.82
N ASN A 113 7.57 2.76 -9.08
CA ASN A 113 8.37 1.88 -9.92
C ASN A 113 9.81 1.72 -9.44
N SER A 114 10.36 2.68 -8.71
CA SER A 114 11.72 2.55 -8.16
C SER A 114 11.83 1.35 -7.20
N THR A 115 10.79 1.09 -6.41
CA THR A 115 10.64 -0.11 -5.58
C THR A 115 10.47 -1.35 -6.47
N GLY A 116 9.62 -1.29 -7.49
CA GLY A 116 9.38 -2.38 -8.44
C GLY A 116 10.62 -2.88 -9.19
N ALA A 117 11.61 -2.00 -9.41
CA ALA A 117 12.89 -2.38 -10.03
C ALA A 117 13.73 -3.33 -9.15
N SER A 118 13.59 -3.22 -7.83
CA SER A 118 14.31 -4.07 -6.85
C SER A 118 13.46 -5.24 -6.37
N PHE A 119 12.13 -5.09 -6.40
CA PHE A 119 11.16 -6.08 -5.94
C PHE A 119 10.10 -6.35 -7.02
N PRO A 120 10.26 -7.40 -7.85
CA PRO A 120 9.38 -7.66 -8.99
C PRO A 120 7.89 -7.76 -8.65
N ALA A 121 7.53 -8.17 -7.44
CA ALA A 121 6.14 -8.22 -6.97
C ALA A 121 5.44 -6.85 -6.97
N TYR A 122 6.21 -5.75 -6.85
CA TYR A 122 5.71 -4.38 -6.89
C TYR A 122 5.61 -3.80 -8.31
N ALA A 123 6.04 -4.54 -9.34
CA ALA A 123 6.06 -4.03 -10.70
C ALA A 123 4.63 -3.85 -11.25
N MET A 124 4.33 -2.63 -11.71
CA MET A 124 3.09 -2.35 -12.43
C MET A 124 3.18 -2.83 -13.88
N ASN A 125 2.20 -3.61 -14.29
CA ASN A 125 2.03 -4.11 -15.65
C ASN A 125 0.55 -4.13 -16.05
N GLU A 126 0.24 -4.56 -17.27
CA GLU A 126 -1.14 -4.60 -17.77
C GLU A 126 -2.06 -5.44 -16.88
N GLN A 127 -1.57 -6.55 -16.33
CA GLN A 127 -2.36 -7.43 -15.47
C GLN A 127 -2.67 -6.79 -14.12
N THR A 128 -1.69 -6.11 -13.49
CA THR A 128 -1.91 -5.40 -12.23
C THR A 128 -2.82 -4.18 -12.43
N ASP A 129 -2.72 -3.50 -13.58
CA ASP A 129 -3.60 -2.37 -13.96
C ASP A 129 -5.05 -2.85 -14.16
N GLN A 130 -5.26 -4.00 -14.82
CA GLN A 130 -6.58 -4.61 -14.99
C GLN A 130 -7.18 -5.08 -13.66
N ALA A 131 -6.37 -5.69 -12.79
CA ALA A 131 -6.80 -6.11 -11.46
C ALA A 131 -7.17 -4.91 -10.58
N ALA A 132 -6.38 -3.83 -10.60
CA ALA A 132 -6.69 -2.60 -9.89
C ALA A 132 -8.01 -1.98 -10.35
N ALA A 133 -8.27 -1.95 -11.67
CA ALA A 133 -9.54 -1.49 -12.21
C ALA A 133 -10.73 -2.38 -11.79
N SER A 134 -10.54 -3.70 -11.79
CA SER A 134 -11.56 -4.66 -11.39
C SER A 134 -11.90 -4.51 -9.90
N ALA A 135 -10.90 -4.48 -9.02
CA ALA A 135 -11.08 -4.23 -7.60
C ALA A 135 -11.73 -2.87 -7.33
N HIS A 136 -11.34 -1.81 -8.06
CA HIS A 136 -11.97 -0.49 -7.94
C HIS A 136 -13.47 -0.51 -8.27
N ALA A 137 -13.85 -1.29 -9.27
CA ALA A 137 -15.24 -1.49 -9.68
C ALA A 137 -16.03 -2.46 -8.76
N GLY A 138 -15.37 -3.12 -7.80
CA GLY A 138 -15.98 -4.13 -6.94
C GLY A 138 -16.04 -5.53 -7.57
N THR A 139 -15.37 -5.75 -8.71
CA THR A 139 -15.21 -7.07 -9.34
C THR A 139 -13.93 -7.71 -8.82
N CYS A 140 -14.05 -8.55 -7.79
CA CYS A 140 -12.93 -9.03 -6.99
C CYS A 140 -12.51 -10.48 -7.30
N VAL A 141 -13.07 -11.07 -8.36
CA VAL A 141 -12.74 -12.42 -8.81
C VAL A 141 -12.65 -12.41 -10.33
N VAL A 142 -11.78 -13.24 -10.90
CA VAL A 142 -11.82 -13.58 -12.34
C VAL A 142 -12.46 -14.96 -12.45
N ASP A 143 -13.48 -15.07 -13.29
CA ASP A 143 -14.15 -16.35 -13.60
C ASP A 143 -13.26 -17.32 -14.39
#